data_AF-U2EF72-F1
#
_entry.id   AF-U2EF72-F1
#
_cell.length_a   1.000
_cell.length_b   1.000
_cell.length_c   1.000
_cell.angle_alpha   90.00
_cell.angle_beta   90.00
_cell.angle_gamma   90.00
#
_symmetry.space_group_name_H-M   'P 1'
#
loop_
_entity.id
_entity.type
_entity.pdbx_description
1 polymer ?
#
loop_
_entity_poly.entity_id
_entity_poly.type
_entity_poly.pdbx_seq_one_letter_code
_entity_poly.pdbx_strand_id
1 'polypeptide(L)'
;MCRLSKGIFIRAPHIEVHKQVHFVESQSFIFDVFGEKRQLFAREIIHIFALIFTNIMGSAKFTGFAQVSKNKKHSEYFIKGKHISEEINKELIDILITCSKKTLTCNIFISIFRRNLILRFLFLYC
;
A
#
# COMPACT_ATOMS: atom_id res chain seq x y z
N MET A 1 1.39 6.85 -24.60
CA MET A 1 1.89 8.18 -24.16
C MET A 1 0.82 9.19 -23.70
N CYS A 2 -0.50 8.96 -23.87
CA CYS A 2 -1.52 10.02 -23.71
C CYS A 2 -1.85 10.47 -22.26
N ARG A 3 -1.37 9.78 -21.20
CA ARG A 3 -1.70 10.13 -19.80
C ARG A 3 -0.70 11.10 -19.13
N LEU A 4 0.56 11.09 -19.56
CA LEU A 4 1.61 11.96 -19.01
C LEU A 4 1.45 13.41 -19.49
N SER A 5 1.16 13.62 -20.77
CA SER A 5 0.94 14.95 -21.34
C SER A 5 -0.31 15.65 -20.77
N LYS A 6 -1.33 14.88 -20.38
CA LYS A 6 -2.56 15.41 -19.77
C LYS A 6 -2.44 15.70 -18.28
N GLY A 7 -1.33 15.35 -17.63
CA GLY A 7 -1.15 15.54 -16.18
C GLY A 7 -1.97 14.59 -15.29
N ILE A 8 -2.68 13.61 -15.87
CA ILE A 8 -3.57 12.67 -15.15
C ILE A 8 -2.80 11.43 -14.66
N PHE A 9 -1.49 11.39 -14.85
CA PHE A 9 -0.66 10.28 -14.42
C PHE A 9 -0.31 10.43 -12.93
N ILE A 10 -0.90 9.57 -12.10
CA ILE A 10 -0.57 9.47 -10.67
C ILE A 10 0.83 8.89 -10.58
N ARG A 11 1.80 9.70 -10.14
CA ARG A 11 3.18 9.24 -9.95
C ARG A 11 3.24 8.34 -8.73
N ALA A 12 4.01 7.26 -8.83
CA ALA A 12 4.35 6.46 -7.65
C ALA A 12 5.05 7.34 -6.61
N PRO A 13 4.83 7.08 -5.31
CA PRO A 13 5.52 7.79 -4.25
C PRO A 13 7.03 7.61 -4.44
N HIS A 14 7.75 8.72 -4.59
CA HIS A 14 9.20 8.71 -4.72
C HIS A 14 9.79 8.61 -3.30
N ILE A 15 10.36 7.45 -2.98
CA ILE A 15 11.05 7.21 -1.71
C ILE A 15 12.51 7.58 -1.92
N GLU A 16 13.02 8.57 -1.18
CA GLU A 16 14.43 8.95 -1.22
C GLU A 16 15.29 7.86 -0.59
N VAL A 17 16.07 7.17 -1.43
CA VAL A 17 16.91 6.06 -0.99
C VAL A 17 18.17 6.59 -0.32
N HIS A 18 18.25 6.48 1.00
CA HIS A 18 19.46 6.74 1.77
C HIS A 18 20.51 5.67 1.44
N LYS A 19 21.78 6.08 1.25
CA LYS A 19 22.88 5.22 0.80
C LYS A 19 23.31 4.16 1.82
N GLN A 20 22.87 4.25 3.07
CA GLN A 20 23.24 3.32 4.14
C GLN A 20 22.11 2.32 4.39
N VAL A 21 22.42 1.03 4.22
CA VAL A 21 21.49 -0.08 4.45
C VAL A 21 21.61 -0.50 5.92
N HIS A 22 20.55 -0.31 6.70
CA HIS A 22 20.46 -0.82 8.07
C HIS A 22 19.69 -2.14 8.07
N PHE A 23 20.28 -3.20 8.64
CA PHE A 23 19.65 -4.52 8.75
C PHE A 23 18.95 -4.68 10.10
N VAL A 24 17.76 -5.30 10.11
CA VAL A 24 17.03 -5.58 11.35
C VAL A 24 17.77 -6.69 12.09
N GLU A 25 18.28 -6.40 13.28
CA GLU A 25 18.98 -7.37 14.14
C GLU A 25 18.06 -8.00 15.20
N SER A 26 16.87 -7.45 15.43
CA SER A 26 15.98 -7.88 16.51
C SER A 26 14.84 -8.81 16.06
N GLN A 27 14.72 -9.96 16.75
CA GLN A 27 13.61 -10.91 16.59
C GLN A 27 12.25 -10.30 16.99
N SER A 28 12.26 -9.31 17.89
CA SER A 28 11.08 -8.56 18.35
C SER A 28 10.42 -7.74 17.25
N PHE A 29 11.08 -7.53 16.11
CA PHE A 29 10.49 -6.91 14.93
C PHE A 29 9.36 -7.76 14.30
N ILE A 30 9.40 -9.08 14.46
CA ILE A 30 8.41 -10.01 13.89
C ILE A 30 7.17 -10.13 14.79
N PHE A 31 7.35 -10.03 16.11
CA PHE A 31 6.31 -10.22 17.12
C PHE A 31 5.66 -8.89 17.53
N ASP A 32 5.22 -8.11 16.54
CA ASP A 32 4.59 -6.78 16.66
C ASP A 32 3.17 -6.85 17.31
N VAL A 33 3.01 -7.64 18.37
CA VAL A 33 1.76 -7.94 19.07
C VAL A 33 1.64 -7.14 20.38
N PHE A 34 2.74 -6.60 20.92
CA PHE A 34 2.77 -5.93 22.24
C PHE A 34 3.57 -4.60 22.27
N GLY A 35 3.58 -3.81 21.18
CA GLY A 35 4.36 -2.56 21.11
C GLY A 35 3.80 -1.46 20.22
N GLU A 36 4.53 -0.34 20.09
CA GLU A 36 4.21 0.72 19.14
C GLU A 36 4.21 0.18 17.70
N LYS A 37 3.12 0.43 16.95
CA LYS A 37 3.01 0.05 15.53
C LYS A 37 4.28 0.42 14.77
N ARG A 38 4.95 -0.59 14.20
CA ARG A 38 6.13 -0.38 13.36
C ARG A 38 5.85 0.55 12.18
N GLN A 39 6.90 1.21 11.71
CA GLN A 39 6.84 1.96 10.46
C GLN A 39 6.62 1.00 9.27
N LEU A 40 5.87 1.46 8.26
CA LEU A 40 5.65 0.67 7.04
C LEU A 40 6.93 0.57 6.22
N PHE A 41 7.20 -0.61 5.69
CA PHE A 41 8.28 -0.81 4.73
C PHE A 41 7.98 -0.14 3.39
N ALA A 42 9.04 0.19 2.65
CA ALA A 42 8.93 0.68 1.27
C ALA A 42 8.07 -0.24 0.39
N ARG A 43 8.18 -1.57 0.54
CA ARG A 43 7.35 -2.54 -0.19
C ARG A 43 5.88 -2.44 0.19
N GLU A 44 5.58 -2.25 1.46
CA GLU A 44 4.20 -2.11 1.95
C GLU A 44 3.57 -0.82 1.42
N ILE A 45 4.33 0.28 1.41
CA ILE A 45 3.92 1.55 0.82
C ILE A 45 3.61 1.39 -0.68
N ILE A 46 4.47 0.69 -1.43
CA ILE A 46 4.24 0.40 -2.86
C ILE A 46 2.97 -0.43 -3.04
N HIS A 47 2.74 -1.45 -2.23
CA HIS A 47 1.54 -2.27 -2.31
C HIS A 47 0.27 -1.48 -1.98
N ILE A 48 0.28 -0.66 -0.92
CA ILE A 48 -0.85 0.21 -0.58
C ILE A 48 -1.13 1.19 -1.73
N PHE A 49 -0.10 1.80 -2.30
CA PHE A 49 -0.26 2.67 -3.47
C PHE A 49 -0.86 1.93 -4.68
N ALA A 50 -0.43 0.70 -4.94
CA ALA A 50 -0.98 -0.13 -6.01
C ALA A 50 -2.46 -0.47 -5.80
N LEU A 51 -2.87 -0.71 -4.54
CA LEU A 51 -4.27 -0.93 -4.18
C LEU A 51 -5.12 0.32 -4.45
N ILE A 52 -4.68 1.49 -4.00
CA ILE A 52 -5.35 2.77 -4.26
C ILE A 52 -5.50 3.01 -5.76
N PHE A 53 -4.42 2.82 -6.52
CA PHE A 53 -4.44 3.00 -7.97
C PHE A 53 -5.44 2.05 -8.65
N THR A 54 -5.48 0.79 -8.23
CA THR A 54 -6.40 -0.22 -8.77
C THR A 54 -7.85 0.13 -8.47
N ASN A 55 -8.15 0.61 -7.25
CA ASN A 55 -9.49 1.05 -6.88
C ASN A 55 -9.93 2.30 -7.65
N ILE A 56 -9.04 3.27 -7.89
CA ILE A 56 -9.36 4.44 -8.75
C ILE A 56 -9.74 3.97 -10.16
N MET A 57 -9.00 3.00 -10.72
CA MET A 57 -9.37 2.39 -12.00
C MET A 57 -10.68 1.58 -11.89
N GLY A 58 -10.93 0.94 -10.74
CA GLY A 58 -12.19 0.30 -10.38
C GLY A 58 -13.38 1.24 -10.46
N SER A 59 -13.31 2.39 -9.79
CA SER A 59 -14.34 3.43 -9.83
C SER A 59 -14.60 3.97 -11.23
N ALA A 60 -13.55 4.14 -12.06
CA ALA A 60 -13.69 4.52 -13.46
C ALA A 60 -14.44 3.45 -14.27
N LYS A 61 -14.13 2.16 -14.05
CA LYS A 61 -14.85 1.03 -14.69
C LYS A 61 -16.32 1.00 -14.26
N PHE A 62 -16.61 1.15 -12.97
CA PHE A 62 -17.98 1.20 -12.47
C PHE A 62 -18.76 2.38 -13.05
N THR A 63 -18.13 3.54 -13.19
CA THR A 63 -18.75 4.71 -13.83
C THR A 63 -19.06 4.44 -15.30
N GLY A 64 -18.12 3.84 -16.05
CA GLY A 64 -18.35 3.46 -17.45
C GLY A 64 -19.47 2.42 -17.61
N PHE A 65 -19.53 1.40 -16.76
CA PHE A 65 -20.62 0.41 -16.80
C PHE A 65 -21.97 0.99 -16.37
N ALA A 66 -21.99 1.91 -15.41
CA ALA A 66 -23.20 2.63 -15.03
C ALA A 66 -23.76 3.47 -16.20
N GLN A 67 -22.88 4.05 -17.04
CA GLN A 67 -23.26 4.84 -18.22
C GLN A 67 -23.84 3.99 -19.36
N VAL A 68 -23.30 2.78 -19.59
CA VAL A 68 -23.73 1.91 -20.71
C VAL A 68 -24.93 1.02 -20.32
N SER A 69 -25.17 0.82 -19.03
CA SER A 69 -26.26 -0.02 -18.54
C SER A 69 -27.64 0.59 -18.84
N LYS A 70 -28.43 -0.09 -19.69
CA LYS A 70 -29.81 0.30 -20.02
C LYS A 70 -30.80 0.09 -18.87
N ASN A 71 -30.50 -0.83 -17.95
CA ASN A 71 -31.39 -1.18 -16.85
C ASN A 71 -30.95 -0.46 -15.56
N LYS A 72 -31.91 0.22 -14.93
CA LYS A 72 -31.70 1.03 -13.73
C LYS A 72 -31.13 0.24 -12.55
N LYS A 73 -31.56 -1.01 -12.36
CA LYS A 73 -31.08 -1.88 -11.27
C LYS A 73 -29.58 -2.18 -11.37
N HIS A 74 -29.07 -2.39 -12.59
CA HIS A 74 -27.65 -2.66 -12.83
C HIS A 74 -26.82 -1.37 -12.72
N SER A 75 -27.35 -0.24 -13.19
CA SER A 75 -26.69 1.07 -13.02
C SER A 75 -26.53 1.42 -11.53
N GLU A 76 -27.58 1.24 -10.72
CA GLU A 76 -27.53 1.44 -9.27
C GLU A 76 -26.53 0.50 -8.58
N TYR A 77 -26.40 -0.74 -9.04
CA TYR A 77 -25.40 -1.68 -8.52
C TYR A 77 -23.96 -1.19 -8.76
N PHE A 78 -23.67 -0.68 -9.97
CA PHE A 78 -22.35 -0.12 -10.27
C PHE A 78 -22.07 1.17 -9.50
N ILE A 79 -23.08 2.02 -9.28
CA ILE A 79 -22.96 3.22 -8.44
C ILE A 79 -22.63 2.82 -6.99
N LYS A 80 -23.26 1.77 -6.45
CA LYS A 80 -22.90 1.22 -5.14
C LYS A 80 -21.44 0.73 -5.11
N GLY A 81 -21.00 -0.01 -6.13
CA GLY A 81 -19.61 -0.47 -6.25
C GLY A 81 -18.58 0.68 -6.28
N LYS A 82 -18.94 1.80 -6.93
CA LYS A 82 -18.15 3.03 -6.90
C LYS A 82 -18.02 3.59 -5.48
N HIS A 83 -19.11 3.67 -4.73
CA HIS A 83 -19.10 4.22 -3.36
C HIS A 83 -18.19 3.40 -2.42
N ILE A 84 -18.30 2.07 -2.47
CA ILE A 84 -17.44 1.16 -1.69
C ILE A 84 -15.97 1.38 -2.03
N SER A 85 -15.65 1.55 -3.32
CA SER A 85 -14.28 1.80 -3.77
C SER A 85 -13.74 3.14 -3.24
N GLU A 86 -14.59 4.15 -3.11
CA GLU A 86 -14.23 5.46 -2.54
C GLU A 86 -14.00 5.39 -1.02
N GLU A 87 -14.79 4.60 -0.30
CA GLU A 87 -14.60 4.35 1.14
C GLU A 87 -13.27 3.66 1.43
N ILE A 88 -12.97 2.57 0.71
CA ILE A 88 -11.69 1.85 0.84
C ILE A 88 -10.51 2.77 0.55
N ASN A 89 -10.62 3.63 -0.48
CA ASN A 89 -9.55 4.57 -0.81
C ASN A 89 -9.30 5.58 0.30
N LYS A 90 -10.33 6.07 1.00
CA LYS A 90 -10.17 6.99 2.13
C LYS A 90 -9.37 6.33 3.26
N GLU A 91 -9.75 5.12 3.66
CA GLU A 91 -9.04 4.39 4.73
C GLU A 91 -7.57 4.14 4.37
N LEU A 92 -7.28 3.72 3.14
CA LEU A 92 -5.91 3.49 2.70
C LEU A 92 -5.08 4.78 2.67
N ILE A 93 -5.68 5.91 2.29
CA ILE A 93 -5.02 7.22 2.31
C ILE A 93 -4.73 7.64 3.76
N ASP A 94 -5.67 7.44 4.68
CA ASP A 94 -5.48 7.79 6.09
C ASP A 94 -4.34 6.98 6.72
N ILE A 95 -4.22 5.70 6.37
CA ILE A 95 -3.09 4.85 6.76
C ILE A 95 -1.78 5.43 6.22
N LEU A 96 -1.72 5.80 4.94
CA LEU A 96 -0.52 6.38 4.34
C LEU A 96 -0.13 7.71 4.99
N ILE A 97 -1.08 8.61 5.25
CA ILE A 97 -0.81 9.92 5.86
C ILE A 97 -0.34 9.74 7.30
N THR A 98 -0.99 8.88 8.07
CA THR A 98 -0.63 8.58 9.47
C THR A 98 0.78 8.02 9.55
N CYS A 99 1.13 7.10 8.65
CA CYS A 99 2.47 6.53 8.60
C CYS A 99 3.52 7.52 8.08
N SER A 100 3.18 8.36 7.09
CA SER A 100 4.09 9.37 6.52
C SER A 100 4.54 10.42 7.53
N LYS A 101 3.71 10.79 8.51
CA LYS A 101 4.11 11.73 9.57
C LYS A 101 5.19 11.18 10.51
N LYS A 102 5.37 9.85 10.55
CA LYS A 102 6.46 9.17 11.26
C LYS A 102 7.69 8.89 10.37
N THR A 103 7.62 9.18 9.06
CA THR A 103 8.63 8.84 8.03
C THR A 103 9.81 9.81 7.94
N LEU A 104 10.01 10.71 8.91
CA LEU A 104 11.20 11.58 8.93
C LEU A 104 12.52 10.83 9.20
N THR A 105 12.46 9.53 9.49
CA THR A 105 13.64 8.67 9.63
C THR A 105 13.41 7.27 9.03
N CYS A 106 12.95 7.16 7.78
CA CYS A 106 13.00 5.86 7.10
C CYS A 106 14.45 5.52 6.72
N ASN A 107 15.21 5.05 7.71
CA ASN A 107 16.24 4.05 7.49
C ASN A 107 15.59 2.95 6.67
N ILE A 108 16.13 2.75 5.47
CA ILE A 108 15.68 1.68 4.61
C ILE A 108 16.16 0.38 5.24
N PHE A 109 15.31 -0.19 6.08
CA PHE A 109 15.34 -1.60 6.37
C PHE A 109 14.86 -2.32 5.11
N ILE A 110 15.74 -2.46 4.13
CA ILE A 110 15.63 -3.58 3.19
C ILE A 110 15.83 -4.81 4.07
N SER A 111 14.73 -5.45 4.48
CA SER A 111 14.74 -6.73 5.19
C SER A 111 15.20 -7.83 4.23
N ILE A 112 16.47 -7.77 3.80
CA ILE A 112 17.18 -8.99 3.44
C ILE A 112 17.56 -9.60 4.78
N PHE A 113 16.63 -10.39 5.32
CA PHE A 113 16.86 -11.24 6.47
C PHE A 113 18.18 -11.97 6.25
N ARG A 114 19.20 -11.68 7.05
CA ARG A 114 20.51 -12.33 6.92
C ARG A 114 20.24 -13.85 7.02
N ARG A 115 20.71 -14.64 6.05
CA ARG A 115 20.40 -16.09 5.93
C ARG A 115 20.55 -16.88 7.25
N ASN A 116 21.36 -16.39 8.18
CA ASN A 116 21.60 -16.98 9.50
C ASN A 116 20.45 -16.82 10.51
N LEU A 117 19.54 -15.85 10.37
CA LEU A 117 18.45 -15.65 11.33
C LEU A 117 17.28 -16.64 11.12
N ILE A 118 17.03 -17.08 9.86
CA ILE A 118 16.07 -18.16 9.54
C ILE A 118 16.55 -19.49 10.12
N LEU A 119 17.84 -19.79 9.97
CA LEU A 119 18.43 -21.02 10.52
C LEU A 119 18.32 -21.07 12.05
N ARG A 120 18.46 -19.94 12.74
CA ARG A 120 18.26 -19.86 14.19
C ARG A 120 16.81 -20.06 14.64
N PHE A 121 15.83 -19.67 13.81
CA PHE A 121 14.41 -19.89 14.08
C PHE A 121 13.99 -21.35 13.87
N LEU A 122 14.50 -22.01 12.82
CA LEU A 122 14.24 -23.42 12.54
C LEU A 122 14.81 -24.36 13.62
N PHE A 123 15.91 -23.97 14.27
CA PHE A 123 16.50 -24.74 15.37
C PHE A 123 15.86 -24.53 16.76
N LEU A 124 14.96 -23.55 16.92
CA LEU A 124 14.25 -23.31 18.19
C LEU A 124 12.87 -24.00 18.26
N TYR A 125 12.42 -24.58 17.14
CA TYR A 125 11.17 -25.34 17.01
C TYR A 125 11.42 -26.83 16.67
N CYS A 126 12.64 -27.32 16.85
CA CYS A 126 13.00 -28.74 16.87
C CYS A 126 13.66 -29.07 18.21
#